data_AF-A0A8S0TMQ1-F1
#
_entry.id   AF-A0A8S0TMQ1-F1
#
_cell.length_a   1.000
_cell.length_b   1.000
_cell.length_c   1.000
_cell.angle_alpha   90.00
_cell.angle_beta   90.00
_cell.angle_gamma   90.00
#
_symmetry.space_group_name_H-M   'P 1'
#
loop_
_entity.id
_entity.type
_entity.pdbx_description
1 polymer ?
#
loop_
_entity_poly.entity_id
_entity_poly.type
_entity_poly.pdbx_seq_one_letter_code
_entity_poly.pdbx_strand_id
1 'polypeptide(L)' 'MRTSQIYAIRQSIVKALVAFYQKYIDEQLKKEIEDILVWYDRTLLVVDPRRREPKKFGGHGARARFQKSYC' A
#
# COMPACT_ATOMS: atom_id res chain seq x y z
N MET A 1 -7.60 -10.83 6.90
CA MET A 1 -6.61 -10.40 7.91
C MET A 1 -5.20 -10.96 7.67
N ARG A 2 -5.03 -12.16 7.06
CA ARG A 2 -3.68 -12.68 6.77
C ARG A 2 -2.96 -12.01 5.59
N THR A 3 -3.68 -11.69 4.50
CA THR A 3 -3.08 -11.07 3.30
C THR A 3 -2.49 -9.69 3.56
N SER A 4 -3.23 -8.80 4.24
CA SER A 4 -2.77 -7.46 4.60
C SER A 4 -1.54 -7.46 5.50
N GLN A 5 -1.42 -8.44 6.39
CA GLN A 5 -0.25 -8.61 7.26
C GLN A 5 0.98 -9.02 6.45
N ILE A 6 0.83 -9.97 5.51
CA ILE A 6 1.93 -10.38 4.61
C ILE A 6 2.42 -9.20 3.78
N TYR A 7 1.51 -8.40 3.20
CA TYR A 7 1.90 -7.20 2.45
C TYR A 7 2.65 -6.18 3.33
N ALA A 8 2.23 -6.00 4.58
CA ALA A 8 2.91 -5.11 5.52
C ALA A 8 4.32 -5.60 5.89
N ILE A 9 4.48 -6.90 6.14
CA ILE A 9 5.79 -7.52 6.44
C ILE A 9 6.72 -7.45 5.23
N ARG A 10 6.19 -7.75 4.04
CA ARG A 10 6.93 -7.63 2.78
C ARG A 10 7.48 -6.21 2.60
N GLN A 11 6.66 -5.20 2.87
CA GLN A 11 7.07 -3.80 2.74
C GLN A 11 8.08 -3.37 3.81
N SER A 12 7.95 -3.85 5.05
CA SER A 12 8.86 -3.47 6.13
C SER A 12 10.27 -4.00 5.91
N ILE A 13 10.40 -5.23 5.41
CA ILE A 13 11.71 -5.83 5.09
C ILE A 13 12.42 -5.02 4.00
N VAL A 14 11.71 -4.69 2.92
CA VAL A 14 12.28 -3.93 1.80
C VAL A 14 12.71 -2.52 2.24
N LYS A 15 11.87 -1.82 3.01
CA LYS A 15 12.20 -0.48 3.52
C LYS A 15 13.37 -0.50 4.50
N ALA A 16 13.46 -1.52 5.35
CA ALA A 16 14.57 -1.68 6.26
C ALA A 16 15.90 -1.89 5.53
N LEU A 17 15.88 -2.66 4.44
CA LEU A 17 17.05 -2.88 3.59
C LEU A 17 17.51 -1.56 2.97
N VAL A 18 16.63 -0.82 2.29
CA VAL A 18 16.98 0.48 1.68
C VAL A 18 17.52 1.47 2.73
N ALA A 19 16.88 1.54 3.91
CA ALA A 19 17.32 2.41 5.00
C ALA A 19 18.71 2.02 5.56
N PHE A 20 19.04 0.73 5.56
CA PHE A 20 20.36 0.25 5.98
C PHE A 20 21.46 0.73 5.01
N TYR A 21 21.26 0.55 3.71
CA TYR A 21 22.23 1.00 2.70
C TYR A 21 22.37 2.52 2.69
N GLN A 22 21.28 3.26 2.91
CA GLN A 22 21.31 4.72 3.04
C GLN A 22 22.17 5.20 4.22
N LYS A 23 22.24 4.45 5.32
CA LYS A 23 22.95 4.87 6.54
C LYS A 23 24.40 4.40 6.60
N TYR A 24 24.71 3.19 6.11
CA TYR A 24 25.98 2.53 6.42
C TYR A 24 26.90 2.26 5.21
N ILE A 25 26.42 2.39 3.96
CA ILE A 25 27.18 1.97 2.78
C ILE A 25 27.39 3.16 1.83
N ASP A 26 26.50 3.36 0.86
CA ASP A 26 26.66 4.40 -0.16
C ASP A 26 25.34 4.64 -0.90
N GLU A 27 25.17 5.84 -1.43
CA GLU A 27 23.95 6.28 -2.13
C GLU A 27 23.83 5.68 -3.53
N GLN A 28 24.96 5.39 -4.19
CA GLN A 28 24.99 4.73 -5.50
C GLN A 28 24.36 3.33 -5.43
N LEU A 29 24.83 2.50 -4.49
CA LEU A 29 24.33 1.14 -4.28
C LEU A 29 22.87 1.12 -3.83
N LYS A 30 22.46 2.08 -3.00
CA LYS A 30 21.05 2.25 -2.63
C LYS A 30 20.18 2.44 -3.88
N LYS A 31 20.61 3.29 -4.81
CA LYS A 31 19.84 3.62 -6.01
C LYS A 31 19.69 2.43 -6.95
N GLU A 32 20.75 1.66 -7.14
CA GLU A 32 20.70 0.41 -7.92
C GLU A 32 19.71 -0.61 -7.33
N ILE A 33 19.72 -0.77 -6.00
CA ILE A 33 18.77 -1.66 -5.31
C ILE A 33 17.34 -1.13 -5.42
N GLU A 34 17.12 0.16 -5.24
CA GLU A 34 15.80 0.79 -5.42
C GLU A 34 15.27 0.59 -6.84
N ASP A 35 16.10 0.76 -7.87
CA ASP A 35 15.72 0.60 -9.27
C ASP A 35 15.32 -0.86 -9.58
N ILE A 36 16.05 -1.85 -9.06
CA ILE A 36 15.71 -3.27 -9.19
C ILE A 36 14.37 -3.58 -8.50
N LEU A 37 14.16 -3.06 -7.29
CA LEU A 37 12.93 -3.26 -6.52
C LEU A 37 11.72 -2.62 -7.21
N VAL A 38 11.88 -1.41 -7.76
CA VAL A 38 10.83 -0.71 -8.51
C VAL A 38 10.51 -1.42 -9.82
N TRP A 39 11.53 -1.93 -10.52
CA TRP A 39 11.35 -2.70 -11.75
C TRP A 39 10.54 -3.98 -11.50
N TYR A 40 10.81 -4.67 -10.39
CA TYR A 40 10.06 -5.87 -10.03
C TYR A 40 8.62 -5.55 -9.59
N ASP A 41 8.44 -4.73 -8.55
CA ASP A 41 7.12 -4.35 -8.04
C ASP A 41 7.19 -3.05 -7.22
N ARG A 42 6.61 -1.98 -7.78
CA ARG A 42 6.55 -0.65 -7.14
C ARG A 42 5.86 -0.66 -5.77
N THR A 43 4.95 -1.60 -5.51
CA THR A 43 4.23 -1.70 -4.23
C THR A 43 5.11 -2.22 -3.08
N LEU A 44 6.35 -2.65 -3.35
CA LEU A 44 7.32 -3.01 -2.32
C LEU A 44 7.87 -1.79 -1.57
N LEU A 45 7.98 -0.65 -2.24
CA LEU A 45 8.51 0.59 -1.67
C LEU A 45 7.41 1.60 -1.30
N VAL A 46 6.37 1.72 -2.12
CA VAL A 46 5.24 2.62 -1.89
C VAL A 46 4.06 1.87 -1.28
N VAL A 47 3.47 2.44 -0.22
CA VAL A 47 2.32 1.85 0.48
C VAL A 47 1.03 2.15 -0.28
N ASP A 48 0.11 1.19 -0.31
CA ASP A 48 -1.23 1.37 -0.85
C ASP A 48 -2.05 2.41 -0.03
N PRO A 49 -2.50 3.53 -0.62
CA PRO A 49 -3.25 4.56 0.09
C PRO A 49 -4.74 4.20 0.28
N ARG A 50 -5.25 3.12 -0.32
CA ARG A 50 -6.68 2.79 -0.33
C ARG A 50 -7.20 2.54 1.08
N ARG A 51 -8.24 3.28 1.44
CA ARG A 51 -8.99 3.11 2.70
C ARG A 51 -10.47 2.96 2.40
N ARG A 52 -11.20 2.28 3.31
CA ARG A 52 -12.65 2.11 3.18
C ARG A 52 -13.32 3.48 3.30
N GLU A 53 -14.13 3.83 2.31
CA GLU A 53 -14.95 5.03 2.37
C GLU A 53 -15.96 4.93 3.52
N PRO A 54 -16.23 6.04 4.24
CA PRO A 54 -17.21 6.04 5.32
C PRO A 54 -18.64 5.83 4.79
N LYS A 55 -19.49 5.23 5.63
CA LYS A 55 -20.90 4.99 5.29
C LYS A 55 -21.69 6.30 5.31
N LYS A 56 -22.50 6.53 4.28
CA LYS A 56 -23.47 7.64 4.21
C LYS A 56 -24.87 7.12 4.58
N PHE A 57 -25.75 8.00 5.08
CA PHE A 57 -27.13 7.63 5.44
C PHE A 57 -27.94 7.18 4.20
N GLY A 58 -29.08 6.51 4.38
CA GLY A 58 -29.98 6.21 3.25
C GLY A 58 -29.52 5.07 2.33
N GLY A 59 -28.71 4.15 2.83
CA GLY A 59 -28.39 2.88 2.16
C GLY A 59 -27.45 2.01 2.98
N HIS A 60 -27.17 0.80 2.50
CA HIS A 60 -26.34 -0.16 3.23
C HIS A 60 -24.83 0.11 3.13
N GLY A 61 -24.36 0.70 2.02
CA GLY A 61 -22.93 0.91 1.74
C GLY A 61 -22.51 2.38 1.72
N ALA A 62 -21.21 2.63 1.45
CA ALA A 62 -20.68 3.98 1.33
C ALA A 62 -21.33 4.79 0.18
N ARG A 63 -21.66 4.10 -0.92
CA ARG A 63 -22.28 4.70 -2.12
C ARG A 63 -23.66 4.13 -2.47
N ALA A 64 -23.99 2.93 -1.99
CA ALA A 64 -25.28 2.29 -2.26
C ALA A 64 -26.41 3.05 -1.56
N ARG A 65 -27.54 3.23 -2.26
CA ARG A 65 -28.76 3.85 -1.73
C ARG A 65 -29.91 2.85 -1.73
N PHE A 66 -30.90 3.05 -0.87
CA PHE A 66 -32.13 2.27 -0.92
C PHE A 66 -32.90 2.56 -2.22
N GLN A 67 -33.44 1.51 -2.84
CA GLN A 67 -34.27 1.64 -4.04
C GLN A 67 -35.55 2.39 -3.68
N LYS A 68 -35.91 3.41 -4.48
CA LYS A 68 -37.20 4.09 -4.36
C LYS A 68 -38.24 3.36 -5.20
N SER A 69 -39.40 3.12 -4.63
CA SER A 69 -40.61 2.71 -5.35
C SER A 69 -41.54 3.92 -5.47
N TYR A 70 -41.99 4.22 -6.68
CA TYR A 70 -43.10 5.15 -6.91
C TYR A 70 -44.31 4.29 -7.25
N CYS A 71 -45.40 4.49 -6.52
CA CYS A 71 -46.71 3.95 -6.89
C CYS A 71 -47.32 4.82 -8.00
#